data_AF-A0A6P8YBJ3-F1
#
_entry.id   AF-A0A6P8YBJ3-F1
#
_cell.length_a   1.000
_cell.length_b   1.000
_cell.length_c   1.000
_cell.angle_alpha   90.00
_cell.angle_beta   90.00
_cell.angle_gamma   90.00
#
_symmetry.space_group_name_H-M   'P 1'
#
loop_
_entity.id
_entity.type
_entity.pdbx_description
1 polymer ?
#
loop_
_entity_poly.entity_id
_entity_poly.type
_entity_poly.pdbx_seq_one_letter_code
_entity_poly.pdbx_strand_id
1 'polypeptide(L)'
;MQFKIVFVVAALCLAQAYAEKAAEPIKFDEVVAKAQTAINNMAVEVQKALGVKELPEPQKVADSIIQGGKDLAKQISDIVTEISSKPDLNSAVSAMAKRINTTVEDLQKQVPNVQAKAAELQKSLQTSMQAVVSETQKLAQNLTPVQTDIKKSLESVMDQVSKVAIEVQNKVKAAIENPSAAV
;
A
#
# COMPACT_ATOMS: atom_id res chain seq x y z
N MET A 1 31.42 -42.11 -36.81
CA MET A 1 30.50 -41.98 -35.66
C MET A 1 30.80 -40.70 -34.86
N GLN A 2 30.63 -39.50 -35.44
CA GLN A 2 31.04 -38.23 -34.80
C GLN A 2 29.92 -37.17 -34.67
N PHE A 3 28.69 -37.49 -35.06
CA PHE A 3 27.58 -36.51 -35.09
C PHE A 3 26.70 -36.46 -33.83
N LYS A 4 27.08 -37.15 -32.74
CA LYS A 4 26.24 -37.24 -31.53
C LYS A 4 26.65 -36.32 -30.37
N ILE A 5 27.83 -35.68 -30.42
CA ILE A 5 28.35 -34.87 -29.30
C ILE A 5 27.93 -33.39 -29.39
N VAL A 6 27.62 -32.87 -30.58
CA VAL A 6 27.27 -31.44 -30.75
C VAL A 6 25.86 -31.10 -30.25
N PHE A 7 24.93 -32.06 -30.28
CA PHE A 7 23.53 -31.80 -29.89
C PHE A 7 23.30 -31.75 -28.37
N VAL A 8 24.17 -32.36 -27.57
CA VAL A 8 24.00 -32.38 -26.10
C VAL A 8 24.42 -31.06 -25.47
N VAL A 9 25.42 -30.37 -26.05
CA VAL A 9 25.87 -29.05 -25.55
C VAL A 9 24.87 -27.95 -25.88
N ALA A 10 24.22 -27.99 -27.04
CA ALA A 10 23.19 -27.02 -27.42
C ALA A 10 21.93 -27.14 -26.54
N ALA A 11 21.54 -28.36 -26.14
CA ALA A 11 20.40 -28.57 -25.23
C ALA A 11 20.70 -28.13 -23.78
N LEU A 12 21.96 -28.24 -23.33
CA LEU A 12 22.39 -27.74 -22.02
C LEU A 12 22.44 -26.20 -21.95
N CYS A 13 22.78 -25.52 -23.04
CA CYS A 13 22.71 -24.05 -23.09
C CYS A 13 21.26 -23.53 -23.12
N LEU A 14 20.33 -24.27 -23.74
CA LEU A 14 18.92 -23.89 -23.72
C LEU A 14 18.28 -24.16 -22.35
N ALA A 15 18.66 -25.21 -21.63
CA ALA A 15 18.17 -25.42 -20.26
C ALA A 15 18.60 -24.31 -19.28
N GLN A 16 19.78 -23.70 -19.46
CA GLN A 16 20.24 -22.55 -18.66
C GLN A 16 19.58 -21.23 -19.08
N ALA A 17 19.01 -21.13 -20.29
CA ALA A 17 18.23 -19.97 -20.71
C ALA A 17 16.76 -20.04 -20.28
N TYR A 18 16.24 -21.25 -20.01
CA TYR A 18 14.86 -21.48 -19.54
C TYR A 18 14.77 -21.73 -18.02
N ALA A 19 15.89 -21.96 -17.33
CA ALA A 19 15.95 -21.85 -15.89
C ALA A 19 15.96 -20.36 -15.50
N GLU A 20 14.84 -19.93 -14.94
CA GLU A 20 14.75 -18.77 -14.06
C GLU A 20 14.91 -17.40 -14.71
N LYS A 21 13.96 -17.11 -15.62
CA LYS A 21 13.13 -15.92 -15.36
C LYS A 21 12.22 -16.21 -14.15
N ALA A 22 12.81 -16.62 -13.02
CA ALA A 22 12.17 -16.50 -11.73
C ALA A 22 11.95 -15.00 -11.62
N ALA A 23 10.71 -14.58 -11.41
CA ALA A 23 10.47 -13.22 -10.97
C ALA A 23 11.42 -13.01 -9.78
N GLU A 24 12.43 -12.17 -9.96
CA GLU A 24 13.32 -11.81 -8.85
C GLU A 24 12.40 -11.47 -7.69
N PRO A 25 12.67 -11.98 -6.48
CA PRO A 25 11.82 -11.68 -5.34
C PRO A 25 11.71 -10.16 -5.26
N ILE A 26 10.48 -9.66 -5.45
CA ILE A 26 10.19 -8.23 -5.49
C ILE A 26 10.89 -7.60 -4.29
N LYS A 27 11.81 -6.68 -4.55
CA LYS A 27 12.58 -6.05 -3.48
C LYS A 27 11.60 -5.21 -2.68
N PHE A 28 11.71 -5.24 -1.35
CA PHE A 28 10.83 -4.49 -0.47
C PHE A 28 10.78 -2.99 -0.85
N ASP A 29 11.91 -2.43 -1.31
CA ASP A 29 11.99 -1.06 -1.83
C ASP A 29 11.10 -0.80 -3.05
N GLU A 30 10.87 -1.81 -3.91
CA GLU A 30 9.94 -1.70 -5.03
C GLU A 30 8.48 -1.64 -4.55
N VAL A 31 8.15 -2.40 -3.50
CA VAL A 31 6.82 -2.36 -2.87
C VAL A 31 6.58 -1.01 -2.20
N VAL A 32 7.60 -0.50 -1.49
CA VAL A 32 7.60 0.87 -0.92
C VAL A 32 7.38 1.91 -2.02
N ALA A 33 8.11 1.81 -3.13
CA ALA A 33 7.99 2.76 -4.24
C ALA A 33 6.61 2.72 -4.90
N LYS A 34 6.00 1.53 -5.04
CA LYS A 34 4.62 1.37 -5.53
C LYS A 34 3.62 2.03 -4.60
N ALA A 35 3.74 1.81 -3.28
CA ALA A 35 2.89 2.46 -2.29
C ALA A 35 3.02 3.98 -2.34
N GLN A 36 4.26 4.50 -2.37
CA GLN A 36 4.51 5.94 -2.45
C GLN A 36 3.91 6.56 -3.73
N THR A 37 4.04 5.86 -4.86
CA THR A 37 3.48 6.28 -6.14
C THR A 37 1.95 6.31 -6.10
N ALA A 38 1.33 5.26 -5.55
CA ALA A 38 -0.12 5.19 -5.39
C ALA A 38 -0.65 6.33 -4.51
N ILE A 39 0.00 6.60 -3.37
CA ILE A 39 -0.36 7.72 -2.48
C ILE A 39 -0.26 9.06 -3.20
N ASN A 40 0.83 9.30 -3.94
CA ASN A 40 1.04 10.56 -4.65
C ASN A 40 0.01 10.73 -5.78
N ASN A 41 -0.27 9.67 -6.54
CA ASN A 41 -1.28 9.69 -7.60
C ASN A 41 -2.68 9.96 -7.05
N MET A 42 -3.03 9.31 -5.94
CA MET A 42 -4.28 9.58 -5.23
C MET A 42 -4.34 11.06 -4.82
N ALA A 43 -3.30 11.61 -4.19
CA ALA A 43 -3.28 13.00 -3.76
C ALA A 43 -3.49 13.98 -4.93
N VAL A 44 -2.84 13.74 -6.07
CA VAL A 44 -3.00 14.54 -7.29
C VAL A 44 -4.43 14.48 -7.81
N GLU A 45 -5.01 13.29 -7.93
CA GLU A 45 -6.37 13.13 -8.46
C GLU A 45 -7.43 13.71 -7.53
N VAL A 46 -7.27 13.56 -6.22
CA VAL A 46 -8.16 14.21 -5.25
C VAL A 46 -8.01 15.73 -5.31
N GLN A 47 -6.80 16.27 -5.43
CA GLN A 47 -6.62 17.72 -5.60
C GLN A 47 -7.25 18.25 -6.89
N LYS A 48 -7.10 17.51 -8.00
CA LYS A 48 -7.77 17.84 -9.27
C LYS A 48 -9.28 17.89 -9.07
N ALA A 49 -9.86 16.88 -8.40
CA ALA A 49 -11.27 16.86 -8.06
C ALA A 49 -11.67 18.13 -7.32
N LEU A 50 -11.01 18.42 -6.20
CA LEU A 50 -11.34 19.56 -5.34
C LEU A 50 -11.13 20.93 -6.00
N GLY A 51 -10.31 21.00 -7.06
CA GLY A 51 -10.12 22.19 -7.87
C GLY A 51 -11.21 22.44 -8.91
N VAL A 52 -12.13 21.49 -9.13
CA VAL A 52 -13.29 21.68 -10.02
C VAL A 52 -14.29 22.60 -9.33
N LYS A 53 -14.62 23.74 -9.99
CA LYS A 53 -15.51 24.79 -9.45
C LYS A 53 -16.89 24.28 -9.00
N GLU A 54 -17.40 23.25 -9.66
CA GLU A 54 -18.63 22.57 -9.30
C GLU A 54 -18.35 21.07 -9.27
N LEU A 55 -17.95 20.57 -8.10
CA LEU A 55 -17.86 19.13 -7.91
C LEU A 55 -19.28 18.56 -8.04
N PRO A 56 -19.53 17.59 -8.92
CA PRO A 56 -20.86 17.02 -9.05
C PRO A 56 -21.34 16.35 -7.75
N GLU A 57 -20.42 15.68 -7.04
CA GLU A 57 -20.72 14.92 -5.82
C GLU A 57 -19.66 15.10 -4.72
N PRO A 58 -19.58 16.29 -4.08
CA PRO A 58 -18.58 16.60 -3.05
C PRO A 58 -18.66 15.68 -1.84
N GLN A 59 -19.87 15.24 -1.49
CA GLN A 59 -20.09 14.30 -0.41
C GLN A 59 -19.49 12.93 -0.73
N LYS A 60 -19.66 12.41 -1.95
CA LYS A 60 -19.10 11.09 -2.32
C LYS A 60 -17.57 11.09 -2.32
N VAL A 61 -16.94 12.20 -2.69
CA VAL A 61 -15.48 12.35 -2.58
C VAL A 61 -15.03 12.31 -1.12
N ALA A 62 -15.69 13.07 -0.25
CA ALA A 62 -15.41 13.05 1.19
C ALA A 62 -15.62 11.64 1.78
N ASP A 63 -16.75 11.00 1.48
CA ASP A 63 -17.10 9.66 1.96
C ASP A 63 -16.10 8.61 1.47
N SER A 64 -15.60 8.74 0.24
CA SER A 64 -14.58 7.84 -0.31
C SER A 64 -13.26 7.96 0.42
N ILE A 65 -12.82 9.18 0.75
CA ILE A 65 -11.60 9.42 1.53
C ILE A 65 -11.78 8.88 2.96
N ILE A 66 -12.92 9.15 3.58
CA ILE A 66 -13.29 8.67 4.91
C ILE A 66 -13.28 7.14 4.96
N GLN A 67 -13.92 6.49 3.99
CA GLN A 67 -14.01 5.04 3.92
C GLN A 67 -12.64 4.42 3.65
N GLY A 68 -11.86 5.00 2.72
CA GLY A 68 -10.48 4.56 2.48
C GLY A 68 -9.62 4.62 3.75
N GLY A 69 -9.73 5.71 4.52
CA GLY A 69 -9.05 5.83 5.81
C GLY A 69 -9.48 4.76 6.82
N LYS A 70 -10.78 4.44 6.91
CA LYS A 70 -11.30 3.38 7.79
C LYS A 70 -10.83 1.99 7.35
N ASP A 71 -10.85 1.71 6.06
CA ASP A 71 -10.45 0.41 5.49
C ASP A 71 -8.97 0.17 5.69
N LEU A 72 -8.14 1.18 5.42
CA LEU A 72 -6.71 1.16 5.70
C LEU A 72 -6.43 0.87 7.17
N ALA A 73 -7.09 1.64 8.04
CA ALA A 73 -6.96 1.53 9.48
C ALA A 73 -7.24 0.10 9.96
N LYS A 74 -8.35 -0.48 9.49
CA LYS A 74 -8.71 -1.85 9.84
C LYS A 74 -7.69 -2.86 9.34
N GLN A 75 -7.37 -2.82 8.05
CA GLN A 75 -6.50 -3.83 7.42
C GLN A 75 -5.09 -3.81 8.00
N ILE A 76 -4.54 -2.63 8.24
CA ILE A 76 -3.22 -2.49 8.86
C ILE A 76 -3.24 -2.94 10.31
N SER A 77 -4.28 -2.58 11.08
CA SER A 77 -4.42 -3.01 12.48
C SER A 77 -4.39 -4.53 12.59
N ASP A 78 -5.09 -5.23 11.70
CA ASP A 78 -5.12 -6.70 11.68
C ASP A 78 -3.72 -7.28 11.42
N ILE A 79 -3.00 -6.75 10.41
CA ILE A 79 -1.64 -7.20 10.07
C ILE A 79 -0.64 -6.88 11.20
N VAL A 80 -0.73 -5.69 11.78
CA VAL A 80 0.13 -5.25 12.89
C VAL A 80 -0.09 -6.08 14.14
N THR A 81 -1.34 -6.45 14.41
CA THR A 81 -1.70 -7.35 15.52
C THR A 81 -1.06 -8.72 15.30
N GLU A 82 -1.18 -9.27 14.09
CA GLU A 82 -0.54 -10.54 13.72
C GLU A 82 0.98 -10.50 13.89
N ILE A 83 1.62 -9.42 13.43
CA ILE A 83 3.07 -9.19 13.62
C ILE A 83 3.39 -9.13 15.12
N SER A 84 2.65 -8.34 15.90
CA SER A 84 2.93 -8.12 17.33
C SER A 84 2.68 -9.35 18.20
N SER A 85 1.86 -10.30 17.74
CA SER A 85 1.57 -11.55 18.43
C SER A 85 2.64 -12.63 18.22
N LYS A 86 3.63 -12.43 17.34
CA LYS A 86 4.70 -13.41 17.15
C LYS A 86 5.73 -13.29 18.31
N PRO A 87 6.05 -14.41 19.00
CA PRO A 87 6.90 -14.41 20.19
C PRO A 87 8.37 -14.07 19.90
N ASP A 88 8.82 -14.26 18.65
CA ASP A 88 10.21 -14.03 18.23
C ASP A 88 10.50 -12.59 17.78
N LEU A 89 9.56 -11.66 17.99
CA LEU A 89 9.80 -10.25 17.71
C LEU A 89 10.64 -9.59 18.79
N ASN A 90 11.67 -8.86 18.36
CA ASN A 90 12.35 -7.91 19.23
C ASN A 90 11.41 -6.74 19.60
N SER A 91 11.60 -6.16 20.78
CA SER A 91 10.84 -5.05 21.35
C SER A 91 10.78 -3.83 20.41
N ALA A 92 11.84 -3.56 19.65
CA ALA A 92 11.88 -2.49 18.65
C ALA A 92 10.87 -2.72 17.51
N VAL A 93 10.73 -3.98 17.06
CA VAL A 93 9.80 -4.34 15.97
C VAL A 93 8.36 -4.23 16.45
N SER A 94 8.09 -4.68 17.68
CA SER A 94 6.78 -4.52 18.33
C SER A 94 6.41 -3.05 18.56
N ALA A 95 7.36 -2.21 18.95
CA ALA A 95 7.14 -0.77 19.14
C ALA A 95 6.81 -0.05 17.83
N MET A 96 7.50 -0.37 16.73
CA MET A 96 7.19 0.16 15.40
C MET A 96 5.82 -0.30 14.90
N ALA A 97 5.47 -1.57 15.10
CA ALA A 97 4.15 -2.10 14.78
C ALA A 97 3.05 -1.33 15.55
N LYS A 98 3.22 -1.10 16.85
CA LYS A 98 2.30 -0.27 17.65
C LYS A 98 2.18 1.17 17.13
N ARG A 99 3.28 1.79 16.71
CA ARG A 99 3.26 3.16 16.14
C ARG A 99 2.45 3.24 14.85
N ILE A 100 2.55 2.21 14.00
CA ILE A 100 1.72 2.08 12.81
C ILE A 100 0.24 2.01 13.21
N ASN A 101 -0.10 1.23 14.25
CA ASN A 101 -1.48 1.16 14.76
C ASN A 101 -1.99 2.49 15.33
N THR A 102 -1.17 3.21 16.08
CA THR A 102 -1.55 4.52 16.63
C THR A 102 -1.82 5.54 15.53
N THR A 103 -0.98 5.56 14.48
CA THR A 103 -1.19 6.43 13.30
C THR A 103 -2.54 6.14 12.64
N VAL A 104 -2.91 4.87 12.59
CA VAL A 104 -4.18 4.35 12.07
C VAL A 104 -5.38 4.76 12.94
N GLU A 105 -5.27 4.63 14.26
CA GLU A 105 -6.31 5.03 15.22
C GLU A 105 -6.55 6.54 15.17
N ASP A 106 -5.49 7.33 15.03
CA ASP A 106 -5.59 8.79 14.94
C ASP A 106 -6.24 9.24 13.63
N LEU A 107 -6.03 8.48 12.55
CA LEU A 107 -6.75 8.61 11.28
C LEU A 107 -8.27 8.43 11.50
N GLN A 108 -8.67 7.37 12.20
CA GLN A 108 -10.07 7.08 12.49
C GLN A 108 -10.73 8.17 13.36
N LYS A 109 -9.98 8.81 14.26
CA LYS A 109 -10.49 9.90 15.13
C LYS A 109 -10.66 11.23 14.40
N GLN A 110 -9.86 11.50 13.36
CA GLN A 110 -9.92 12.74 12.58
C GLN A 110 -11.00 12.73 11.49
N VAL A 111 -11.40 11.54 11.04
CA VAL A 111 -12.37 11.27 9.97
C VAL A 111 -13.84 11.67 10.25
N PRO A 112 -14.42 11.58 11.46
CA PRO A 112 -15.86 11.73 11.67
C PRO A 112 -16.36 13.17 11.77
N ASN A 113 -15.51 14.19 11.65
CA ASN A 113 -15.99 15.56 11.68
C ASN A 113 -16.60 15.91 10.31
N VAL A 114 -17.91 15.76 10.16
CA VAL A 114 -18.71 16.00 8.94
C VAL A 114 -18.56 17.45 8.39
N GLN A 115 -17.91 18.34 9.16
CA GLN A 115 -17.53 19.70 8.77
C GLN A 115 -16.12 19.83 8.16
N ALA A 116 -15.29 18.78 8.19
CA ALA A 116 -13.94 18.82 7.65
C ALA A 116 -13.98 18.88 6.12
N LYS A 117 -13.19 19.79 5.53
CA LYS A 117 -13.14 19.92 4.08
C LYS A 117 -12.49 18.68 3.47
N ALA A 118 -12.96 18.22 2.32
CA ALA A 118 -12.36 17.08 1.62
C ALA A 118 -10.84 17.25 1.35
N ALA A 119 -10.35 18.50 1.25
CA ALA A 119 -8.92 18.81 1.20
C ALA A 119 -8.16 18.46 2.49
N GLU A 120 -8.76 18.70 3.66
CA GLU A 120 -8.18 18.35 4.96
C GLU A 120 -8.18 16.84 5.15
N LEU A 121 -9.29 16.18 4.78
CA LEU A 121 -9.40 14.72 4.79
C LEU A 121 -8.36 14.08 3.85
N GLN A 122 -8.20 14.61 2.63
CA GLN A 122 -7.19 14.18 1.66
C GLN A 122 -5.78 14.27 2.25
N LYS A 123 -5.45 15.43 2.83
CA LYS A 123 -4.13 15.69 3.42
C LYS A 123 -3.88 14.78 4.62
N SER A 124 -4.87 14.59 5.50
CA SER A 124 -4.77 13.70 6.66
C SER A 124 -4.53 12.26 6.20
N LEU A 125 -5.34 11.75 5.28
CA LEU A 125 -5.18 10.40 4.72
C LEU A 125 -3.82 10.21 4.05
N GLN A 126 -3.39 11.17 3.21
CA GLN A 126 -2.08 11.13 2.56
C GLN A 126 -0.95 11.08 3.60
N THR A 127 -0.98 11.97 4.60
CA THR A 127 0.05 12.06 5.64
C THR A 127 0.15 10.75 6.42
N SER A 128 -0.99 10.17 6.78
CA SER A 128 -1.01 8.93 7.54
C SER A 128 -0.55 7.73 6.71
N MET A 129 -0.93 7.63 5.42
CA MET A 129 -0.37 6.60 4.54
C MET A 129 1.15 6.73 4.41
N GLN A 130 1.68 7.95 4.28
CA GLN A 130 3.12 8.18 4.21
C GLN A 130 3.82 7.82 5.53
N ALA A 131 3.19 8.11 6.67
CA ALA A 131 3.71 7.73 7.98
C ALA A 131 3.76 6.20 8.14
N VAL A 132 2.72 5.48 7.72
CA VAL A 132 2.71 4.02 7.67
C VAL A 132 3.86 3.52 6.80
N VAL A 133 3.99 4.00 5.56
CA VAL A 133 5.07 3.59 4.65
C VAL A 133 6.44 3.81 5.29
N SER A 134 6.67 4.98 5.89
CA SER A 134 7.92 5.30 6.58
C SER A 134 8.21 4.36 7.75
N GLU A 135 7.25 4.15 8.65
CA GLU A 135 7.45 3.29 9.82
C GLU A 135 7.62 1.82 9.41
N THR A 136 6.87 1.34 8.41
CA THR A 136 7.03 -0.01 7.86
C THR A 136 8.36 -0.18 7.13
N GLN A 137 8.88 0.86 6.45
CA GLN A 137 10.21 0.83 5.86
C GLN A 137 11.32 0.76 6.91
N LYS A 138 11.23 1.59 7.96
CA LYS A 138 12.15 1.49 9.11
C LYS A 138 12.09 0.11 9.74
N LEU A 139 10.89 -0.47 9.83
CA LEU A 139 10.70 -1.81 10.38
C LEU A 139 11.43 -2.85 9.53
N ALA A 140 11.26 -2.82 8.21
CA ALA A 140 11.92 -3.73 7.28
C ALA A 140 13.45 -3.63 7.32
N GLN A 141 14.00 -2.42 7.45
CA GLN A 141 15.45 -2.19 7.57
C GLN A 141 16.05 -2.77 8.85
N ASN A 142 15.24 -2.91 9.91
CA ASN A 142 15.65 -3.47 11.19
C ASN A 142 15.36 -4.98 11.30
N LEU A 143 14.79 -5.61 10.26
CA LEU A 143 14.57 -7.05 10.25
C LEU A 143 15.86 -7.80 9.95
N THR A 144 16.03 -8.92 10.64
CA THR A 144 17.10 -9.87 10.33
C THR A 144 16.69 -10.74 9.13
N PRO A 145 17.64 -11.28 8.35
CA PRO A 145 17.33 -12.09 7.15
C PRO A 145 16.44 -13.31 7.40
N VAL A 146 16.42 -13.83 8.63
CA VAL A 146 15.61 -14.99 9.04
C VAL A 146 14.13 -14.66 9.28
N GLN A 147 13.76 -13.37 9.36
CA GLN A 147 12.39 -12.92 9.64
C GLN A 147 11.54 -12.75 8.36
N THR A 148 11.55 -13.77 7.49
CA THR A 148 10.86 -13.74 6.19
C THR A 148 9.36 -13.53 6.33
N ASP A 149 8.72 -14.12 7.35
CA ASP A 149 7.28 -13.95 7.58
C ASP A 149 6.92 -12.52 7.97
N ILE A 150 7.75 -11.88 8.81
CA ILE A 150 7.53 -10.47 9.16
C ILE A 150 7.69 -9.61 7.91
N LYS A 151 8.73 -9.86 7.09
CA LYS A 151 8.93 -9.14 5.83
C LYS A 151 7.70 -9.25 4.91
N LYS A 152 7.11 -10.44 4.76
CA LYS A 152 5.86 -10.63 3.99
C LYS A 152 4.69 -9.87 4.59
N SER A 153 4.55 -9.84 5.91
CA SER A 153 3.51 -9.02 6.56
C SER A 153 3.75 -7.53 6.31
N LEU A 154 5.00 -7.06 6.27
CA LEU A 154 5.32 -5.67 5.89
C LEU A 154 5.02 -5.36 4.42
N GLU A 155 5.30 -6.29 3.52
CA GLU A 155 4.91 -6.20 2.11
C GLU A 155 3.38 -6.10 1.99
N SER A 156 2.64 -6.91 2.75
CA SER A 156 1.18 -6.83 2.84
C SER A 156 0.69 -5.47 3.34
N VAL A 157 1.33 -4.87 4.36
CA VAL A 157 0.99 -3.50 4.80
C VAL A 157 1.15 -2.51 3.63
N MET A 158 2.26 -2.57 2.90
CA MET A 158 2.50 -1.68 1.75
C MET A 158 1.49 -1.91 0.61
N ASP A 159 1.10 -3.16 0.37
CA ASP A 159 0.09 -3.51 -0.61
C ASP A 159 -1.30 -2.97 -0.21
N GLN A 160 -1.68 -3.07 1.07
CA GLN A 160 -2.95 -2.49 1.54
C GLN A 160 -2.95 -0.96 1.42
N VAL A 161 -1.85 -0.30 1.76
CA VAL A 161 -1.69 1.15 1.54
C VAL A 161 -1.89 1.50 0.07
N SER A 162 -1.21 0.77 -0.82
CA SER A 162 -1.32 0.97 -2.28
C SER A 162 -2.76 0.78 -2.77
N LYS A 163 -3.39 -0.31 -2.33
CA LYS A 163 -4.76 -0.68 -2.72
C LYS A 163 -5.76 0.38 -2.28
N VAL A 164 -5.70 0.83 -1.03
CA VAL A 164 -6.59 1.90 -0.54
C VAL A 164 -6.37 3.19 -1.31
N ALA A 165 -5.12 3.59 -1.55
CA ALA A 165 -4.83 4.79 -2.33
C ALA A 165 -5.45 4.71 -3.74
N ILE A 166 -5.34 3.57 -4.42
CA ILE A 166 -5.94 3.31 -5.74
C ILE A 166 -7.48 3.30 -5.64
N GLU A 167 -8.07 2.69 -4.63
CA GLU A 167 -9.53 2.65 -4.45
C GLU A 167 -10.11 4.05 -4.22
N VAL A 168 -9.47 4.86 -3.37
CA VAL A 168 -9.85 6.27 -3.16
C VAL A 168 -9.71 7.05 -4.47
N GLN A 169 -8.58 6.89 -5.16
CA GLN A 169 -8.36 7.52 -6.47
C GLN A 169 -9.48 7.19 -7.47
N ASN A 170 -9.84 5.90 -7.59
CA ASN A 170 -10.86 5.45 -8.53
C ASN A 170 -12.26 5.94 -8.16
N LYS A 171 -12.63 5.89 -6.87
CA LYS A 171 -13.92 6.41 -6.41
C LYS A 171 -14.04 7.92 -6.62
N VAL A 172 -12.95 8.66 -6.42
CA VAL A 172 -12.92 10.10 -6.65
C VAL A 172 -13.01 10.43 -8.14
N LYS A 173 -12.30 9.68 -9.01
CA LYS A 173 -12.50 9.80 -10.47
C LYS A 173 -13.93 9.53 -10.87
N ALA A 174 -14.55 8.47 -10.36
CA ALA A 174 -15.94 8.12 -10.66
C ALA A 174 -16.92 9.24 -10.25
N ALA A 175 -16.70 9.88 -9.10
CA ALA A 175 -17.51 11.02 -8.63
C ALA A 175 -17.38 12.27 -9.51
N ILE A 176 -16.32 12.39 -10.31
CA ILE A 176 -16.11 13.49 -11.28
C ILE A 176 -16.65 13.10 -12.66
N GLU A 177 -16.35 11.88 -13.13
CA GLU A 177 -16.62 11.44 -14.51
C GLU A 177 -18.05 10.91 -14.73
N ASN A 178 -18.69 10.33 -13.70
CA ASN A 178 -20.02 9.72 -13.81
C ASN A 178 -20.93 10.08 -12.61
N PRO A 179 -21.42 11.33 -12.52
CA PRO A 179 -22.28 11.77 -11.42
C PRO A 179 -23.66 11.07 -11.32
N SER A 180 -24.05 10.26 -12.31
CA SER A 180 -25.40 9.64 -12.38
C SER A 180 -25.42 8.11 -12.31
N ALA A 181 -24.27 7.43 -12.18
CA ALA A 181 -24.23 5.96 -12.18
C ALA A 181 -24.39 5.38 -10.75
N ALA A 182 -25.52 5.65 -10.10
CA ALA A 182 -26.01 4.89 -8.95
C ALA A 182 -27.49 5.23 -8.68
N VAL A 183 -28.39 4.51 -9.34
CA VAL A 183 -29.71 4.17 -8.78
C VAL A 183 -29.61 2.75 -8.26
#